data_AF-A0A2H1L3F3-F1
#
_entry.id   AF-A0A2H1L3F3-F1
#
_cell.length_a   1.000
_cell.length_b   1.000
_cell.length_c   1.000
_cell.angle_alpha   90.00
_cell.angle_beta   90.00
_cell.angle_gamma   90.00
#
_symmetry.space_group_name_H-M   'P 1'
#
loop_
_entity.id
_entity.type
_entity.pdbx_description
1 polymer ?
#
loop_
_entity_poly.entity_id
_entity_poly.type
_entity_poly.pdbx_seq_one_letter_code
_entity_poly.pdbx_strand_id
1 'polypeptide(L)'
;MTGIKLYPYPRIDEAVEWSEVSIAVDGHSVEHDELADRWDAHSTITLSVTATVPLAQFRKNSSTAPVLTLTAGCYSTAESVAARSQFVLGATRASASAQVSMGGAKIAQQLEVKATLTVPFGDEKWLERRVIAQRRPEKINLDSELSGFPTSAVSFKDNNWREAPWMIDISAVDLTDPFMHSIRLTLNLDYPRVVELVEGRAEQYVEMALEAAIIRALLQTARRLADESTRGEVDEYGRDDAVTRAIEEFPDSIAAAAEKTSRQYLNLPLGSVISRLRSRPEGVETLILNATQALKEKR
;
A
#
# COMPACT_ATOMS: atom_id res chain seq x y z
N MET A 1 25.58 -29.53 16.96
CA MET A 1 26.33 -28.50 17.71
C MET A 1 25.45 -27.27 17.81
N THR A 2 24.98 -26.92 19.01
CA THR A 2 24.20 -25.70 19.26
C THR A 2 25.15 -24.52 19.43
N GLY A 3 25.08 -23.53 18.54
CA GLY A 3 25.92 -22.34 18.63
C GLY A 3 25.54 -21.47 19.83
N ILE A 4 26.52 -21.02 20.61
CA ILE A 4 26.33 -20.07 21.71
C ILE A 4 26.30 -18.66 21.10
N LYS A 5 25.20 -17.92 21.29
CA LYS A 5 25.11 -16.51 20.93
C LYS A 5 25.69 -15.66 22.05
N LEU A 6 26.76 -14.93 21.78
CA LEU A 6 27.34 -13.97 22.69
C LEU A 6 26.78 -12.58 22.39
N TYR A 7 26.34 -11.89 23.44
CA TYR A 7 25.88 -10.50 23.35
C TYR A 7 26.86 -9.59 24.07
N PRO A 8 27.10 -8.38 23.56
CA PRO A 8 28.01 -7.43 24.20
C PRO A 8 27.51 -6.95 25.57
N TYR A 9 26.23 -7.15 25.87
CA TYR A 9 25.59 -6.69 27.10
C TYR A 9 24.60 -7.72 27.65
N PRO A 10 24.30 -7.68 28.97
CA PRO A 10 23.27 -8.52 29.57
C PRO A 10 21.92 -8.38 28.87
N ARG A 11 21.28 -9.51 28.63
CA ARG A 11 20.00 -9.61 27.94
C ARG A 11 18.91 -10.06 28.92
N ILE A 12 17.70 -9.57 28.69
CA ILE A 12 16.48 -9.97 29.41
C ILE A 12 15.41 -10.49 28.44
N ASP A 13 15.80 -10.97 27.26
CA ASP A 13 14.88 -11.41 26.21
C ASP A 13 13.76 -12.33 26.73
N GLU A 14 14.12 -13.31 27.57
CA GLU A 14 13.19 -14.29 28.14
C GLU A 14 12.22 -13.71 29.17
N ALA A 15 12.51 -12.53 29.72
CA ALA A 15 11.67 -11.87 30.70
C ALA A 15 10.75 -10.80 30.10
N VAL A 16 10.85 -10.54 28.79
CA VAL A 16 9.98 -9.60 28.09
C VAL A 16 8.82 -10.34 27.45
N GLU A 17 7.61 -9.95 27.83
CA GLU A 17 6.39 -10.37 27.15
C GLU A 17 6.08 -9.37 26.04
N TRP A 18 6.19 -9.83 24.80
CA TRP A 18 5.86 -9.06 23.61
C TRP A 18 4.44 -9.37 23.16
N SER A 19 3.68 -8.34 22.77
CA SER A 19 2.46 -8.56 22.01
C SER A 19 2.79 -9.04 20.58
N GLU A 20 1.77 -9.58 19.92
CA GLU A 20 1.74 -9.64 18.46
C GLU A 20 1.75 -8.22 17.87
N VAL A 21 2.13 -8.10 16.60
CA VAL A 21 2.05 -6.82 15.89
C VAL A 21 0.58 -6.58 15.58
N SER A 22 0.01 -5.55 16.17
CA SER A 22 -1.33 -5.10 15.79
C SER A 22 -1.21 -4.17 14.60
N ILE A 23 -2.01 -4.47 13.57
CA ILE A 23 -2.04 -3.76 12.30
C ILE A 23 -3.37 -3.02 12.19
N ALA A 24 -3.31 -1.76 11.77
CA ALA A 24 -4.49 -1.00 11.40
C ALA A 24 -4.29 -0.30 10.06
N VAL A 25 -5.31 -0.33 9.22
CA VAL A 25 -5.36 0.37 7.93
C VAL A 25 -6.43 1.44 8.02
N ASP A 26 -6.03 2.70 7.81
CA ASP A 26 -6.94 3.85 7.86
C ASP A 26 -7.74 3.91 9.18
N GLY A 27 -7.12 3.51 10.28
CA GLY A 27 -7.70 3.48 11.63
C GLY A 27 -8.50 2.22 11.97
N HIS A 28 -8.69 1.29 11.04
CA HIS A 28 -9.43 0.04 11.26
C HIS A 28 -8.46 -1.10 11.52
N SER A 29 -8.70 -1.90 12.57
CA SER A 29 -7.88 -3.08 12.85
C SER A 29 -8.03 -4.11 11.73
N VAL A 30 -6.89 -4.66 11.29
CA VAL A 30 -6.84 -5.68 10.23
C VAL A 30 -5.98 -6.84 10.71
N GLU A 31 -6.40 -8.07 10.41
CA GLU A 31 -5.61 -9.26 10.68
C GLU A 31 -4.39 -9.34 9.75
N HIS A 32 -3.35 -10.07 10.15
CA HIS A 32 -2.09 -10.10 9.43
C HIS A 32 -2.20 -10.68 8.01
N ASP A 33 -3.08 -11.66 7.80
CA ASP A 33 -3.36 -12.29 6.51
C ASP A 33 -4.29 -11.45 5.63
N GLU A 34 -5.14 -10.60 6.21
CA GLU A 34 -6.02 -9.70 5.47
C GLU A 34 -5.33 -8.40 5.01
N LEU A 35 -4.14 -8.07 5.53
CA LEU A 35 -3.52 -6.77 5.25
C LEU A 35 -3.39 -6.50 3.76
N ALA A 36 -2.89 -7.47 3.00
CA ALA A 36 -2.64 -7.35 1.57
C ALA A 36 -3.89 -6.97 0.77
N ASP A 37 -5.07 -7.36 1.26
CA ASP A 37 -6.36 -7.13 0.60
C ASP A 37 -7.04 -5.83 1.03
N ARG A 38 -6.57 -5.22 2.12
CA ARG A 38 -7.22 -4.08 2.78
C ARG A 38 -6.49 -2.75 2.59
N TRP A 39 -5.32 -2.75 1.97
CA TRP A 39 -4.49 -1.56 1.79
C TRP A 39 -4.25 -1.21 0.32
N ASP A 40 -3.90 0.06 0.08
CA ASP A 40 -3.33 0.51 -1.20
C ASP A 40 -2.47 1.77 -1.02
N ALA A 41 -2.05 2.37 -2.13
CA ALA A 41 -1.22 3.58 -2.14
C ALA A 41 -1.78 4.77 -1.33
N HIS A 42 -3.11 4.86 -1.12
CA HIS A 42 -3.73 5.95 -0.36
C HIS A 42 -3.87 5.64 1.12
N SER A 43 -3.77 4.37 1.51
CA SER A 43 -3.95 3.96 2.88
C SER A 43 -2.80 4.39 3.79
N THR A 44 -3.10 4.58 5.07
CA THR A 44 -2.09 4.69 6.13
C THR A 44 -2.07 3.39 6.93
N ILE A 45 -0.96 2.66 6.82
CA ILE A 45 -0.73 1.44 7.61
C ILE A 45 -0.10 1.85 8.94
N THR A 46 -0.73 1.44 10.03
CA THR A 46 -0.27 1.66 11.39
C THR A 46 0.08 0.34 12.03
N LEU A 47 1.28 0.26 12.59
CA LEU A 47 1.81 -0.94 13.25
C LEU A 47 2.08 -0.60 14.70
N SER A 48 1.64 -1.45 15.62
CA SER A 48 1.88 -1.26 17.05
C SER A 48 2.38 -2.53 17.73
N VAL A 49 3.26 -2.34 18.71
CA VAL A 49 3.79 -3.42 19.55
C VAL A 49 3.84 -2.94 20.98
N THR A 50 3.37 -3.80 21.89
CA THR A 50 3.48 -3.61 23.32
C THR A 50 4.52 -4.55 23.91
N ALA A 51 5.35 -4.02 24.80
CA ALA A 51 6.30 -4.79 25.59
C ALA A 51 5.96 -4.66 27.08
N THR A 52 5.89 -5.79 27.78
CA THR A 52 5.67 -5.85 29.23
C THR A 52 6.83 -6.55 29.90
N VAL A 53 7.37 -5.96 30.96
CA VAL A 53 8.54 -6.49 31.68
C VAL A 53 8.31 -6.45 33.20
N PRO A 54 8.67 -7.49 33.95
CA PRO A 54 8.69 -7.46 35.41
C PRO A 54 9.64 -6.37 35.93
N LEU A 55 9.18 -5.54 36.86
CA LEU A 55 9.94 -4.38 37.36
C LEU A 55 11.29 -4.78 38.01
N ALA A 56 11.35 -5.97 38.60
CA ALA A 56 12.55 -6.53 39.19
C ALA A 56 13.68 -6.74 38.15
N GLN A 57 13.34 -7.04 36.90
CA GLN A 57 14.34 -7.23 35.82
C GLN A 57 14.90 -5.89 35.32
N PHE A 58 14.10 -4.82 35.35
CA PHE A 58 14.58 -3.47 35.05
C PHE A 58 15.62 -2.99 36.04
N ARG A 59 15.31 -3.11 37.34
CA ARG A 59 16.22 -2.66 38.42
C ARG A 59 17.56 -3.37 38.41
N LYS A 60 17.63 -4.62 37.92
CA LYS A 60 18.89 -5.36 37.79
C LYS A 60 19.78 -4.83 36.67
N ASN A 61 19.21 -4.25 35.63
CA ASN A 61 19.93 -3.89 34.41
C ASN A 61 20.23 -2.40 34.31
N SER A 62 19.41 -1.53 34.90
CA SER A 62 19.67 -0.08 34.94
C SER A 62 18.90 0.63 36.05
N SER A 63 19.40 1.80 36.45
CA SER A 63 18.68 2.80 37.25
C SER A 63 17.75 3.68 36.41
N THR A 64 17.92 3.68 35.09
CA THR A 64 17.14 4.48 34.14
C THR A 64 16.03 3.66 33.48
N ALA A 65 14.94 4.33 33.11
CA ALA A 65 13.83 3.70 32.42
C ALA A 65 14.25 3.28 31.00
N PRO A 66 13.99 2.03 30.59
CA PRO A 66 14.25 1.60 29.22
C PRO A 66 13.30 2.28 28.25
N VAL A 67 13.68 2.26 26.98
CA VAL A 67 12.91 2.80 25.87
C VAL A 67 12.58 1.65 24.92
N LEU A 68 11.29 1.51 24.61
CA LEU A 68 10.83 0.65 23.53
C LEU A 68 10.99 1.41 22.21
N THR A 69 11.73 0.83 21.27
CA THR A 69 11.82 1.33 19.89
C THR A 69 11.17 0.31 18.95
N LEU A 70 10.15 0.74 18.22
CA LEU A 70 9.54 0.01 17.11
C LEU A 70 10.06 0.60 15.80
N THR A 71 10.44 -0.25 14.86
CA THR A 71 10.91 0.13 13.53
C THR A 71 10.19 -0.71 12.50
N ALA A 72 9.61 -0.07 11.49
CA ALA A 72 9.07 -0.71 10.31
C ALA A 72 9.88 -0.25 9.10
N GLY A 73 10.37 -1.20 8.31
CA GLY A 73 11.14 -0.94 7.10
C GLY A 73 10.56 -1.68 5.90
N CYS A 74 10.60 -1.04 4.74
CA CYS A 74 10.22 -1.62 3.46
C CYS A 74 11.47 -1.66 2.56
N TYR A 75 11.95 -2.86 2.25
CA TYR A 75 13.23 -3.01 1.53
C TYR A 75 13.12 -2.61 0.05
N SER A 76 11.97 -2.88 -0.58
CA SER A 76 11.69 -2.59 -1.99
C SER A 76 11.74 -1.09 -2.28
N THR A 77 11.28 -0.27 -1.34
CA THR A 77 11.22 1.20 -1.48
C THR A 77 12.28 1.95 -0.66
N ALA A 78 13.09 1.22 0.12
CA ALA A 78 14.03 1.77 1.11
C ALA A 78 13.41 2.70 2.17
N GLU A 79 12.08 2.70 2.33
CA GLU A 79 11.40 3.50 3.35
C GLU A 79 11.56 2.85 4.73
N SER A 80 11.86 3.66 5.75
CA SER A 80 11.94 3.18 7.14
C SER A 80 11.44 4.25 8.10
N VAL A 81 10.59 3.83 9.03
CA VAL A 81 10.07 4.68 10.12
C VAL A 81 10.32 4.02 11.46
N ALA A 82 10.56 4.84 12.48
CA ALA A 82 10.76 4.36 13.84
C ALA A 82 10.05 5.25 14.85
N ALA A 83 9.50 4.63 15.89
CA ALA A 83 8.89 5.31 17.01
C ALA A 83 9.48 4.81 18.32
N ARG A 84 9.51 5.69 19.31
CA ARG A 84 10.01 5.41 20.66
C ARG A 84 8.92 5.65 21.68
N SER A 85 8.86 4.77 22.67
CA SER A 85 7.92 4.87 23.77
C SER A 85 8.61 4.58 25.10
N GLN A 86 8.25 5.36 26.11
CA GLN A 86 8.75 5.17 27.48
C GLN A 86 7.86 4.19 28.22
N PHE A 87 8.46 3.43 29.14
CA PHE A 87 7.71 2.50 29.98
C PHE A 87 6.91 3.24 31.06
N VAL A 88 5.63 2.89 31.15
CA VAL A 88 4.77 3.23 32.27
C VAL A 88 4.99 2.19 33.37
N LEU A 89 5.34 2.66 34.57
CA LEU A 89 5.63 1.80 35.71
C LEU A 89 4.34 1.49 36.47
N GLY A 90 3.98 0.21 36.54
CA GLY A 90 2.98 -0.31 37.47
C GLY A 90 3.62 -0.82 38.77
N ALA A 91 2.81 -1.43 39.63
CA ALA A 91 3.26 -1.93 40.93
C ALA A 91 4.31 -3.06 40.81
N THR A 92 4.12 -3.98 39.87
CA THR A 92 4.97 -5.18 39.70
C THR A 92 5.54 -5.34 38.30
N ARG A 93 4.93 -4.68 37.31
CA ARG A 93 5.30 -4.74 35.90
C ARG A 93 5.36 -3.33 35.33
N ALA A 94 6.08 -3.21 34.24
CA ALA A 94 6.13 -2.00 33.46
C ALA A 94 5.79 -2.34 32.00
N SER A 95 5.06 -1.45 31.34
CA SER A 95 4.62 -1.64 29.95
C SER A 95 4.90 -0.41 29.10
N ALA A 96 5.26 -0.62 27.85
CA ALA A 96 5.35 0.44 26.83
C ALA A 96 4.67 -0.05 25.56
N SER A 97 3.94 0.85 24.89
CA SER A 97 3.40 0.60 23.54
C SER A 97 4.00 1.63 22.59
N ALA A 98 4.58 1.15 21.49
CA ALA A 98 5.12 1.99 20.42
C ALA A 98 4.33 1.74 19.14
N GLN A 99 4.11 2.81 18.39
CA GLN A 99 3.30 2.81 17.17
C GLN A 99 4.02 3.57 16.08
N VAL A 100 4.08 3.01 14.88
CA VAL A 100 4.59 3.65 13.66
C VAL A 100 3.50 3.68 12.60
N SER A 101 3.51 4.70 11.76
CA SER A 101 2.58 4.83 10.63
C SER A 101 3.38 5.03 9.33
N MET A 102 3.00 4.32 8.29
CA MET A 102 3.57 4.39 6.95
C MET A 102 2.47 4.68 5.93
N GLY A 103 2.72 5.60 5.01
CA GLY A 103 1.81 5.86 3.90
C GLY A 103 1.98 4.79 2.83
N GLY A 104 0.88 4.28 2.29
CA GLY A 104 0.82 3.22 1.29
C GLY A 104 1.66 3.54 0.05
N ALA A 105 1.63 4.78 -0.42
CA ALA A 105 2.41 5.23 -1.58
C ALA A 105 3.93 5.08 -1.43
N LYS A 106 4.44 4.79 -0.24
CA LYS A 106 5.88 4.66 0.05
C LYS A 106 6.32 3.24 0.33
N ILE A 107 5.43 2.26 0.25
CA ILE A 107 5.70 0.88 0.62
C ILE A 107 5.19 -0.06 -0.46
N ALA A 108 5.86 -1.21 -0.62
CA ALA A 108 5.49 -2.24 -1.59
C ALA A 108 6.01 -3.60 -1.13
N GLN A 109 5.38 -4.69 -1.58
CA GLN A 109 5.81 -6.08 -1.39
C GLN A 109 5.83 -6.58 0.05
N GLN A 110 6.73 -6.08 0.89
CA GLN A 110 6.97 -6.61 2.24
C GLN A 110 7.41 -5.52 3.22
N LEU A 111 6.82 -5.55 4.42
CA LEU A 111 7.28 -4.81 5.59
C LEU A 111 8.06 -5.74 6.53
N GLU A 112 9.17 -5.26 7.07
CA GLU A 112 9.87 -5.90 8.18
C GLU A 112 9.72 -5.06 9.45
N VAL A 113 9.13 -5.67 10.48
CA VAL A 113 8.84 -5.03 11.76
C VAL A 113 9.79 -5.53 12.83
N LYS A 114 10.48 -4.60 13.50
CA LYS A 114 11.47 -4.85 14.55
C LYS A 114 11.11 -4.07 15.81
N ALA A 115 11.15 -4.74 16.95
CA ALA A 115 11.01 -4.07 18.25
C ALA A 115 12.22 -4.37 19.13
N THR A 116 12.76 -3.33 19.76
CA THR A 116 13.95 -3.43 20.63
C THR A 116 13.73 -2.64 21.92
N LEU A 117 14.23 -3.19 23.02
CA LEU A 117 14.36 -2.46 24.28
C LEU A 117 15.79 -1.99 24.43
N THR A 118 15.95 -0.68 24.58
CA THR A 118 17.25 -0.05 24.83
C THR A 118 17.27 0.61 26.19
N VAL A 119 18.43 0.63 26.82
CA VAL A 119 18.64 1.36 28.08
C VAL A 119 20.00 2.05 28.03
N PRO A 120 20.13 3.29 28.55
CA PRO A 120 21.44 3.91 28.64
C PRO A 120 22.31 3.20 29.69
N PHE A 121 23.63 3.20 29.47
CA PHE A 121 24.60 2.70 30.42
C PHE A 121 25.70 3.74 30.66
N GLY A 122 25.75 4.30 31.87
CA GLY A 122 26.62 5.43 32.19
C GLY A 122 26.16 6.73 31.51
N ASP A 123 27.06 7.71 31.45
CA ASP A 123 26.77 9.07 30.94
C ASP A 123 27.20 9.27 29.48
N GLU A 124 27.81 8.25 28.87
CA GLU A 124 28.33 8.32 27.51
C GLU A 124 27.22 8.15 26.47
N LYS A 125 27.10 9.12 25.55
CA LYS A 125 26.03 9.13 24.52
C LYS A 125 26.01 7.87 23.64
N TRP A 126 27.17 7.27 23.37
CA TRP A 126 27.26 6.07 22.54
C TRP A 126 26.74 4.81 23.27
N LEU A 127 26.59 4.86 24.59
CA LEU A 127 26.02 3.79 25.42
C LEU A 127 24.53 3.98 25.69
N GLU A 128 23.89 5.02 25.15
CA GLU A 128 22.45 5.29 25.31
C GLU A 128 21.55 4.18 24.74
N ARG A 129 22.06 3.41 23.78
CA ARG A 129 21.28 2.46 22.96
C ARG A 129 21.60 1.00 23.24
N ARG A 130 22.02 0.68 24.47
CA ARG A 130 22.33 -0.70 24.86
C ARG A 130 21.09 -1.58 24.71
N VAL A 131 21.11 -2.50 23.74
CA VAL A 131 19.97 -3.38 23.48
C VAL A 131 19.92 -4.49 24.54
N ILE A 132 18.92 -4.45 25.40
CA ILE A 132 18.72 -5.43 26.48
C ILE A 132 17.68 -6.49 26.13
N ALA A 133 16.81 -6.23 25.17
CA ALA A 133 15.89 -7.23 24.62
C ALA A 133 15.51 -6.88 23.17
N GLN A 134 15.16 -7.90 22.39
CA GLN A 134 14.74 -7.74 21.01
C GLN A 134 13.67 -8.77 20.66
N ARG A 135 12.56 -8.29 20.09
CA ARG A 135 11.55 -9.15 19.47
C ARG A 135 12.10 -9.75 18.18
N ARG A 136 11.74 -11.00 17.89
CA ARG A 136 12.02 -11.60 16.59
C ARG A 136 11.45 -10.69 15.47
N PRO A 137 12.23 -10.36 14.42
CA PRO A 137 11.69 -9.61 13.29
C PRO A 137 10.54 -10.37 12.66
N GLU A 138 9.49 -9.64 12.30
CA GLU A 138 8.31 -10.17 11.63
C GLU A 138 8.23 -9.56 10.24
N LYS A 139 7.85 -10.40 9.28
CA LYS A 139 7.73 -10.02 7.88
C LYS A 139 6.26 -10.08 7.51
N ILE A 140 5.72 -8.95 7.06
CA ILE A 140 4.33 -8.78 6.69
C ILE A 140 4.29 -8.61 5.18
N ASN A 141 3.62 -9.53 4.48
CA ASN A 141 3.45 -9.43 3.03
C ASN A 141 2.34 -8.42 2.72
N LEU A 142 2.59 -7.59 1.72
CA LEU A 142 1.67 -6.59 1.20
C LEU A 142 1.06 -6.98 -0.15
N ASP A 143 1.68 -7.95 -0.85
CA ASP A 143 1.18 -8.46 -2.11
C ASP A 143 -0.03 -9.38 -1.86
N SER A 144 -1.14 -9.10 -2.54
CA SER A 144 -2.36 -9.91 -2.47
C SER A 144 -2.34 -11.02 -3.51
N GLU A 145 -2.86 -12.19 -3.16
CA GLU A 145 -3.18 -13.26 -4.11
C GLU A 145 -4.58 -13.09 -4.74
N LEU A 146 -5.40 -12.15 -4.24
CA LEU A 146 -6.74 -11.90 -4.76
C LEU A 146 -6.67 -11.22 -6.13
N SER A 147 -7.54 -11.69 -7.03
CA SER A 147 -7.73 -11.07 -8.34
C SER A 147 -8.65 -9.85 -8.24
N GLY A 148 -8.15 -8.66 -8.57
CA GLY A 148 -8.93 -7.43 -8.67
C GLY A 148 -8.40 -6.30 -7.78
N PHE A 149 -8.67 -5.06 -8.14
CA PHE A 149 -8.14 -3.91 -7.39
C PHE A 149 -9.07 -3.50 -6.23
N PRO A 150 -8.51 -2.86 -5.17
CA PRO A 150 -9.24 -2.38 -4.01
C PRO A 150 -10.52 -1.62 -4.38
N THR A 151 -11.66 -2.13 -3.92
CA THR A 151 -12.98 -1.56 -4.16
C THR A 151 -13.69 -1.27 -2.84
N SER A 152 -14.14 -0.04 -2.64
CA SER A 152 -14.90 0.37 -1.45
C SER A 152 -16.25 0.99 -1.83
N ALA A 153 -17.24 0.90 -0.95
CA ALA A 153 -18.55 1.52 -1.15
C ALA A 153 -18.88 2.42 0.04
N VAL A 154 -19.08 3.72 -0.20
CA VAL A 154 -19.31 4.74 0.84
C VAL A 154 -20.28 5.82 0.35
N SER A 155 -20.86 6.60 1.26
CA SER A 155 -21.57 7.85 0.88
C SER A 155 -20.57 8.92 0.51
N PHE A 156 -20.65 9.48 -0.69
CA PHE A 156 -19.75 10.57 -1.12
C PHE A 156 -20.17 11.88 -0.46
N LYS A 157 -21.47 12.06 -0.24
CA LYS A 157 -22.04 13.21 0.45
C LYS A 157 -21.51 13.31 1.88
N ASP A 158 -21.50 12.20 2.63
CA ASP A 158 -20.99 12.19 4.01
C ASP A 158 -19.48 12.46 4.08
N ASN A 159 -18.74 12.11 3.01
CA ASN A 159 -17.30 12.38 2.87
C ASN A 159 -16.98 13.72 2.19
N ASN A 160 -17.99 14.54 1.88
CA ASN A 160 -17.85 15.82 1.18
C ASN A 160 -17.08 15.71 -0.17
N TRP A 161 -17.33 14.63 -0.91
CA TRP A 161 -16.78 14.38 -2.24
C TRP A 161 -17.72 14.89 -3.34
N ARG A 162 -17.20 15.00 -4.56
CA ARG A 162 -17.99 15.43 -5.73
C ARG A 162 -19.09 14.42 -6.04
N GLU A 163 -20.24 14.91 -6.47
CA GLU A 163 -21.36 14.07 -6.89
C GLU A 163 -20.98 13.27 -8.17
N ALA A 164 -20.77 11.97 -8.00
CA ALA A 164 -20.50 11.01 -9.07
C ALA A 164 -20.92 9.61 -8.61
N PRO A 165 -21.30 8.69 -9.53
CA PRO A 165 -21.66 7.32 -9.16
C PRO A 165 -20.46 6.49 -8.67
N TRP A 166 -19.27 6.82 -9.14
CA TRP A 166 -18.02 6.19 -8.72
C TRP A 166 -16.83 7.14 -8.92
N MET A 167 -15.76 6.84 -8.22
CA MET A 167 -14.45 7.49 -8.34
C MET A 167 -13.41 6.40 -8.60
N ILE A 168 -12.56 6.62 -9.59
CA ILE A 168 -11.43 5.74 -9.91
C ILE A 168 -10.18 6.56 -9.69
N ASP A 169 -9.43 6.22 -8.65
CA ASP A 169 -8.18 6.87 -8.32
C ASP A 169 -7.03 5.98 -8.75
N ILE A 170 -6.07 6.56 -9.49
CA ILE A 170 -4.88 5.85 -9.93
C ILE A 170 -3.64 6.64 -9.49
N SER A 171 -3.06 6.22 -8.37
CA SER A 171 -1.83 6.73 -7.79
C SER A 171 -0.62 5.96 -8.33
N ALA A 172 -0.26 6.27 -9.57
CA ALA A 172 0.96 5.81 -10.21
C ALA A 172 1.81 7.03 -10.64
N VAL A 173 3.12 6.92 -10.41
CA VAL A 173 4.15 7.88 -10.79
C VAL A 173 5.01 7.38 -11.95
N ASP A 174 5.08 6.06 -12.17
CA ASP A 174 5.76 5.43 -13.30
C ASP A 174 4.88 4.39 -14.00
N LEU A 175 5.16 4.15 -15.28
CA LEU A 175 4.56 3.07 -16.06
C LEU A 175 4.84 1.68 -15.46
N THR A 176 5.95 1.53 -14.74
CA THR A 176 6.36 0.28 -14.08
C THR A 176 5.68 0.03 -12.75
N ASP A 177 4.92 1.00 -12.21
CA ASP A 177 4.29 0.87 -10.90
C ASP A 177 3.28 -0.31 -10.87
N PRO A 178 3.19 -1.07 -9.78
CA PRO A 178 2.27 -2.19 -9.66
C PRO A 178 0.80 -1.78 -9.79
N PHE A 179 0.08 -2.32 -10.78
CA PHE A 179 -1.31 -1.93 -11.06
C PHE A 179 -2.23 -2.13 -9.85
N MET A 180 -2.13 -3.28 -9.19
CA MET A 180 -3.02 -3.68 -8.09
C MET A 180 -3.00 -2.74 -6.88
N HIS A 181 -1.86 -2.11 -6.60
CA HIS A 181 -1.71 -1.18 -5.47
C HIS A 181 -1.84 0.29 -5.87
N SER A 182 -1.81 0.56 -7.17
CA SER A 182 -1.93 1.92 -7.71
C SER A 182 -3.37 2.32 -8.01
N ILE A 183 -4.34 1.41 -8.09
CA ILE A 183 -5.74 1.73 -8.43
C ILE A 183 -6.71 1.46 -7.28
N ARG A 184 -7.61 2.41 -7.00
CA ARG A 184 -8.76 2.25 -6.10
C ARG A 184 -10.04 2.60 -6.82
N LEU A 185 -11.05 1.75 -6.70
CA LEU A 185 -12.43 2.07 -7.07
C LEU A 185 -13.25 2.37 -5.82
N THR A 186 -13.93 3.49 -5.85
CA THR A 186 -14.86 3.88 -4.78
C THR A 186 -16.24 4.06 -5.38
N LEU A 187 -17.21 3.30 -4.90
CA LEU A 187 -18.60 3.29 -5.32
C LEU A 187 -19.43 4.19 -4.40
N ASN A 188 -20.25 5.05 -4.98
CA ASN A 188 -21.07 5.99 -4.22
C ASN A 188 -22.43 5.40 -3.85
N LEU A 189 -22.63 5.10 -2.57
CA LEU A 189 -23.89 4.57 -2.03
C LEU A 189 -25.04 5.59 -2.03
N ASP A 190 -24.78 6.87 -2.31
CA ASP A 190 -25.82 7.88 -2.47
C ASP A 190 -26.64 7.67 -3.77
N TYR A 191 -26.15 6.87 -4.72
CA TYR A 191 -26.82 6.57 -5.99
C TYR A 191 -27.53 5.20 -5.94
N PRO A 192 -28.87 5.13 -6.10
CA PRO A 192 -29.61 3.86 -6.04
C PRO A 192 -29.10 2.79 -7.01
N ARG A 193 -28.71 3.17 -8.23
CA ARG A 193 -28.15 2.24 -9.23
C ARG A 193 -26.80 1.64 -8.82
N VAL A 194 -26.03 2.36 -8.01
CA VAL A 194 -24.75 1.87 -7.48
C VAL A 194 -25.00 0.93 -6.30
N VAL A 195 -26.03 1.20 -5.48
CA VAL A 195 -26.49 0.24 -4.46
C VAL A 195 -26.93 -1.07 -5.13
N GLU A 196 -27.73 -0.99 -6.19
CA GLU A 196 -28.13 -2.17 -6.98
C GLU A 196 -26.90 -2.92 -7.54
N LEU A 197 -25.88 -2.20 -8.02
CA LEU A 197 -24.62 -2.79 -8.48
C LEU A 197 -23.90 -3.55 -7.35
N VAL A 198 -23.75 -2.95 -6.17
CA VAL A 198 -23.11 -3.58 -5.00
C VAL A 198 -23.88 -4.83 -4.54
N GLU A 199 -25.21 -4.82 -4.67
CA GLU A 199 -26.07 -5.94 -4.33
C GLU A 199 -26.17 -7.01 -5.43
N GLY A 200 -25.50 -6.83 -6.58
CA GLY A 200 -25.54 -7.77 -7.71
C GLY A 200 -26.87 -7.76 -8.47
N ARG A 201 -27.60 -6.65 -8.43
CA ARG A 201 -28.92 -6.43 -9.06
C ARG A 201 -28.90 -5.29 -10.09
N ALA A 202 -27.73 -4.80 -10.48
CA ALA A 202 -27.61 -3.72 -11.44
C ALA A 202 -28.17 -4.10 -12.82
N GLU A 203 -28.73 -3.11 -13.49
CA GLU A 203 -29.01 -3.20 -14.92
C GLU A 203 -27.69 -3.20 -15.71
N GLN A 204 -27.66 -3.95 -16.82
CA GLN A 204 -26.46 -4.20 -17.61
C GLN A 204 -25.74 -2.91 -18.05
N TYR A 205 -26.48 -1.85 -18.38
CA TYR A 205 -25.89 -0.57 -18.77
C TYR A 205 -25.03 0.07 -17.66
N VAL A 206 -25.32 -0.18 -16.38
CA VAL A 206 -24.56 0.36 -15.25
C VAL A 206 -23.19 -0.31 -15.19
N GLU A 207 -23.16 -1.64 -15.35
CA GLU A 207 -21.93 -2.41 -15.42
C GLU A 207 -21.07 -1.98 -16.62
N MET A 208 -21.68 -1.84 -17.80
CA MET A 208 -21.02 -1.36 -19.02
C MET A 208 -20.44 0.05 -18.87
N ALA A 209 -21.16 0.94 -18.16
CA ALA A 209 -20.71 2.30 -17.90
C ALA A 209 -19.52 2.33 -16.92
N LEU A 210 -19.55 1.48 -15.88
CA LEU A 210 -18.44 1.34 -14.94
C LEU A 210 -17.20 0.75 -15.64
N GLU A 211 -17.38 -0.31 -16.44
CA GLU A 211 -16.30 -0.91 -17.23
C GLU A 211 -15.66 0.11 -18.17
N ALA A 212 -16.47 0.91 -18.88
CA ALA A 212 -15.98 1.98 -19.73
C ALA A 212 -15.19 3.04 -18.94
N ALA A 213 -15.62 3.36 -17.71
CA ALA A 213 -14.91 4.29 -16.84
C ALA A 213 -13.55 3.75 -16.39
N ILE A 214 -13.45 2.46 -16.04
CA ILE A 214 -12.20 1.80 -15.67
C ILE A 214 -11.22 1.80 -16.83
N ILE A 215 -11.66 1.37 -18.01
CA ILE A 215 -10.84 1.37 -19.23
C ILE A 215 -10.34 2.79 -19.53
N ARG A 216 -11.24 3.78 -19.47
CA ARG A 216 -10.90 5.18 -19.73
C ARG A 216 -9.84 5.69 -18.75
N ALA A 217 -10.03 5.46 -17.46
CA ALA A 217 -9.10 5.90 -16.42
C ALA A 217 -7.71 5.29 -16.63
N LEU A 218 -7.64 3.97 -16.87
CA LEU A 218 -6.39 3.26 -17.06
C LEU A 218 -5.62 3.75 -18.30
N LEU A 219 -6.30 3.89 -19.44
CA LEU A 219 -5.65 4.35 -20.68
C LEU A 219 -5.20 5.82 -20.60
N GLN A 220 -5.98 6.68 -19.91
CA GLN A 220 -5.59 8.07 -19.69
C GLN A 220 -4.39 8.18 -18.75
N THR A 221 -4.31 7.36 -17.70
CA THR A 221 -3.15 7.30 -16.80
C THR A 221 -1.92 6.82 -17.55
N ALA A 222 -2.00 5.72 -18.31
CA ALA A 222 -0.88 5.23 -19.09
C ALA A 222 -0.35 6.27 -20.09
N ARG A 223 -1.25 7.01 -20.77
CA ARG A 223 -0.87 8.13 -21.62
C ARG A 223 -0.13 9.23 -20.84
N ARG A 224 -0.68 9.65 -19.69
CA ARG A 224 -0.09 10.69 -18.84
C ARG A 224 1.33 10.32 -18.41
N LEU A 225 1.51 9.10 -17.90
CA LEU A 225 2.82 8.58 -17.46
C LEU A 225 3.80 8.51 -18.62
N ALA A 226 3.39 7.99 -19.78
CA ALA A 226 4.24 7.97 -20.97
C ALA A 226 4.67 9.38 -21.43
N ASP A 227 3.79 10.38 -21.29
CA ASP A 227 4.13 11.78 -21.59
C ASP A 227 5.13 12.38 -20.58
N GLU A 228 5.08 11.95 -19.31
CA GLU A 228 5.97 12.39 -18.23
C GLU A 228 7.36 11.74 -18.32
N SER A 229 7.45 10.42 -18.56
CA SER A 229 8.72 9.71 -18.73
C SER A 229 9.57 10.28 -19.87
N THR A 230 8.93 10.85 -20.90
CA THR A 230 9.60 11.48 -22.04
C THR A 230 10.30 12.80 -21.68
N ARG A 231 9.93 13.46 -20.58
CA ARG A 231 10.51 14.78 -20.21
C ARG A 231 11.85 14.66 -19.47
N GLY A 232 12.19 13.46 -18.98
CA GLY A 232 13.37 13.20 -18.14
C GLY A 232 14.67 13.05 -18.92
N GLU A 233 14.71 12.15 -19.90
CA GLU A 233 15.91 11.83 -20.66
C GLU A 233 15.49 11.47 -22.09
N VAL A 234 15.97 12.23 -23.09
CA VAL A 234 15.82 11.84 -24.49
C VAL A 234 16.91 10.80 -24.77
N ASP A 235 16.67 9.58 -24.32
CA ASP A 235 17.48 8.45 -24.74
C ASP A 235 17.32 8.25 -26.25
N GLU A 236 18.37 7.70 -26.86
CA GLU A 236 18.51 7.49 -28.31
C GLU A 236 17.44 6.55 -28.91
N TYR A 237 16.61 5.93 -28.07
CA TYR A 237 15.53 5.00 -28.42
C TYR A 237 14.18 5.68 -28.11
N GLY A 238 13.40 5.94 -29.15
CA GLY A 238 12.24 6.83 -29.11
C GLY A 238 11.10 6.43 -28.15
N ARG A 239 10.10 7.32 -28.06
CA ARG A 239 8.97 7.31 -27.12
C ARG A 239 8.17 6.00 -26.99
N ASP A 240 8.14 5.15 -28.02
CA ASP A 240 7.44 3.87 -28.03
C ASP A 240 8.24 2.75 -27.35
N ASP A 241 9.55 2.93 -27.16
CA ASP A 241 10.44 1.96 -26.55
C ASP A 241 10.22 1.86 -25.02
N ALA A 242 10.01 2.99 -24.35
CA ALA A 242 9.77 3.02 -22.90
C ALA A 242 8.49 2.27 -22.48
N VAL A 243 7.40 2.44 -23.24
CA VAL A 243 6.14 1.73 -22.99
C VAL A 243 6.32 0.23 -23.21
N THR A 244 7.00 -0.14 -24.30
CA THR A 244 7.26 -1.55 -24.65
C THR A 244 8.11 -2.23 -23.58
N ARG A 245 9.20 -1.58 -23.16
CA ARG A 245 10.06 -2.06 -22.07
C ARG A 245 9.32 -2.22 -20.75
N ALA A 246 8.50 -1.25 -20.35
CA ALA A 246 7.73 -1.34 -19.11
C ALA A 246 6.78 -2.56 -19.13
N ILE A 247 6.16 -2.86 -20.28
CA ILE A 247 5.28 -4.03 -20.44
C ILE A 247 6.08 -5.34 -20.34
N GLU A 248 7.25 -5.41 -20.97
CA GLU A 248 8.07 -6.64 -21.02
C GLU A 248 8.79 -6.93 -19.70
N GLU A 249 9.33 -5.90 -19.06
CA GLU A 249 10.10 -6.02 -17.81
C GLU A 249 9.19 -6.16 -16.58
N PHE A 250 7.98 -5.60 -16.61
CA PHE A 250 7.07 -5.54 -15.46
C PHE A 250 5.64 -5.99 -15.83
N PRO A 251 5.34 -7.31 -15.78
CA PRO A 251 4.06 -7.86 -16.23
C PRO A 251 2.84 -7.47 -15.36
N ASP A 252 3.07 -7.04 -14.12
CA ASP A 252 2.03 -6.61 -13.18
C ASP A 252 1.89 -5.07 -13.10
N SER A 253 2.53 -4.35 -14.01
CA SER A 253 2.58 -2.88 -14.02
C SER A 253 1.32 -2.22 -14.59
N ILE A 254 1.18 -0.90 -14.36
CA ILE A 254 0.19 -0.05 -15.05
C ILE A 254 0.28 -0.20 -16.57
N ALA A 255 1.50 -0.24 -17.13
CA ALA A 255 1.69 -0.39 -18.57
C ALA A 255 1.16 -1.74 -19.08
N ALA A 256 1.50 -2.83 -18.40
CA ALA A 256 1.02 -4.17 -18.76
C ALA A 256 -0.50 -4.30 -18.64
N ALA A 257 -1.10 -3.73 -17.57
CA ALA A 257 -2.56 -3.70 -17.40
C ALA A 257 -3.25 -2.89 -18.51
N ALA A 258 -2.70 -1.73 -18.88
CA ALA A 258 -3.21 -0.89 -19.95
C ALA A 258 -3.05 -1.55 -21.34
N GLU A 259 -1.97 -2.29 -21.56
CA GLU A 259 -1.73 -3.08 -22.79
C GLU A 259 -2.75 -4.20 -22.93
N LYS A 260 -2.94 -4.99 -21.86
CA LYS A 260 -3.96 -6.05 -21.83
C LYS A 260 -5.34 -5.49 -22.13
N THR A 261 -5.70 -4.37 -21.50
CA THR A 261 -6.97 -3.67 -21.72
C THR A 261 -7.11 -3.17 -23.15
N SER A 262 -6.06 -2.54 -23.70
CA SER A 262 -6.03 -2.04 -25.08
C SER A 262 -6.25 -3.17 -26.10
N ARG A 263 -5.58 -4.30 -25.91
CA ARG A 263 -5.73 -5.47 -26.79
C ARG A 263 -7.10 -6.11 -26.68
N GLN A 264 -7.58 -6.31 -25.44
CA GLN A 264 -8.84 -7.00 -25.19
C GLN A 264 -10.05 -6.21 -25.70
N TYR A 265 -10.11 -4.90 -25.43
CA TYR A 265 -11.29 -4.10 -25.73
C TYR A 265 -11.19 -3.34 -27.04
N LEU A 266 -10.01 -2.83 -27.38
CA LEU A 266 -9.82 -1.95 -28.54
C LEU A 266 -9.16 -2.66 -29.73
N ASN A 267 -8.66 -3.88 -29.53
CA ASN A 267 -7.89 -4.65 -30.52
C ASN A 267 -6.72 -3.85 -31.11
N LEU A 268 -6.05 -3.07 -30.26
CA LEU A 268 -4.92 -2.22 -30.62
C LEU A 268 -3.81 -2.34 -29.56
N PRO A 269 -2.53 -2.21 -29.94
CA PRO A 269 -1.45 -2.09 -28.97
C PRO A 269 -1.52 -0.73 -28.27
N LEU A 270 -1.10 -0.69 -27.00
CA LEU A 270 -1.15 0.49 -26.13
C LEU A 270 -0.46 1.70 -26.74
N GLY A 271 0.72 1.54 -27.35
CA GLY A 271 1.42 2.64 -28.02
C GLY A 271 0.56 3.32 -29.10
N SER A 272 -0.20 2.53 -29.88
CA SER A 272 -1.15 3.06 -30.86
C SER A 272 -2.34 3.76 -30.21
N VAL A 273 -2.85 3.22 -29.09
CA VAL A 273 -3.95 3.84 -28.34
C VAL A 273 -3.50 5.17 -27.72
N ILE A 274 -2.31 5.23 -27.13
CA ILE A 274 -1.69 6.45 -26.60
C ILE A 274 -1.53 7.49 -27.71
N SER A 275 -1.01 7.10 -28.88
CA SER A 275 -0.90 7.98 -30.05
C SER A 275 -2.26 8.54 -30.49
N ARG A 276 -3.31 7.71 -30.48
CA ARG A 276 -4.68 8.15 -30.77
C ARG A 276 -5.26 9.05 -29.68
N LEU A 277 -5.02 8.78 -28.40
CA LEU A 277 -5.47 9.64 -27.30
C LEU A 277 -4.82 11.04 -27.34
N ARG A 278 -3.62 11.16 -27.92
CA ARG A 278 -2.95 12.45 -28.14
C ARG A 278 -3.53 13.20 -29.34
N SER A 279 -3.82 12.50 -30.43
CA SER A 279 -4.19 13.13 -31.71
C SER A 279 -5.70 13.27 -31.93
N ARG A 280 -6.49 12.29 -31.48
CA ARG A 280 -7.95 12.16 -31.68
C ARG A 280 -8.60 11.43 -30.49
N PRO A 281 -8.67 12.06 -29.30
CA PRO A 281 -9.19 11.42 -28.08
C PRO A 281 -10.65 10.94 -28.23
N GLU A 282 -11.47 11.67 -28.97
CA GLU A 282 -12.87 11.31 -29.27
C GLU A 282 -13.00 9.98 -30.03
N GLY A 283 -12.01 9.64 -30.87
CA GLY A 283 -11.98 8.37 -31.58
C GLY A 283 -11.76 7.19 -30.63
N VAL A 284 -10.92 7.37 -29.61
CA VAL A 284 -10.69 6.33 -28.58
C VAL A 284 -11.91 6.19 -27.68
N GLU A 285 -12.54 7.29 -27.30
CA GLU A 285 -13.79 7.26 -26.54
C GLU A 285 -14.89 6.47 -27.25
N THR A 286 -15.04 6.69 -28.56
CA THR A 286 -15.99 5.92 -29.39
C THR A 286 -15.65 4.43 -29.40
N LEU A 287 -14.37 4.06 -29.44
CA LEU A 287 -13.94 2.66 -29.38
C LEU A 287 -14.26 2.03 -28.02
N ILE A 288 -14.02 2.75 -26.92
CA ILE A 288 -14.35 2.29 -25.56
C ILE A 288 -15.85 2.03 -25.45
N LEU A 289 -16.68 3.01 -25.83
CA LEU A 289 -18.13 2.91 -25.74
C LEU A 289 -18.71 1.81 -26.65
N ASN A 290 -18.09 1.53 -27.79
CA ASN A 290 -18.46 0.42 -28.65
C ASN A 290 -18.05 -0.94 -28.05
N ALA A 291 -16.86 -1.02 -27.47
CA ALA A 291 -16.31 -2.25 -26.89
C ALA A 291 -17.11 -2.70 -25.67
N THR A 292 -17.51 -1.76 -24.81
CA THR A 292 -18.36 -2.04 -23.63
C THR A 292 -19.85 -2.10 -23.98
N GLN A 293 -20.22 -1.93 -25.26
CA GLN A 293 -21.61 -1.90 -25.74
C GLN A 293 -22.50 -0.81 -25.14
N ALA A 294 -21.93 0.18 -24.45
CA ALA A 294 -22.66 1.29 -23.83
C ALA A 294 -23.50 2.13 -24.83
N LEU A 295 -23.24 2.03 -26.13
CA LEU A 295 -23.97 2.74 -27.18
C LEU A 295 -25.24 2.01 -27.68
N LYS A 296 -25.47 0.74 -27.33
CA LYS A 296 -26.55 -0.06 -27.94
C LYS A 296 -27.94 0.12 -27.32
N GLU A 297 -28.07 0.74 -26.15
CA GLU A 297 -29.34 0.80 -25.40
C GLU A 297 -30.07 2.16 -25.48
N LYS A 298 -29.94 2.89 -26.58
CA LYS A 298 -30.95 3.92 -26.91
C LYS A 298 -32.09 3.31 -27.71
N ARG A 299 -32.90 2.44 -27.10
CA ARG A 299 -34.26 2.10 -27.57
C ARG A 299 -35.18 1.74 -26.42
#